data_AF-A0A970QEB4-F1
#
_entry.id   AF-A0A970QEB4-F1
#
_cell.length_a   1.000
_cell.length_b   1.000
_cell.length_c   1.000
_cell.angle_alpha   90.00
_cell.angle_beta   90.00
_cell.angle_gamma   90.00
#
_symmetry.space_group_name_H-M   'P 1'
#
loop_
_entity.id
_entity.type
_entity.pdbx_description
1 polymer ?
#
loop_
_entity_poly.entity_id
_entity_poly.type
_entity_poly.pdbx_seq_one_letter_code
_entity_poly.pdbx_strand_id
1 'polypeptide(L)'
;MKYKWTTIALASVLSLFALGLLSGCPPNAFHVLTLMVTPIEGGTIALSPDKAVYFAGDKVLLEAIPNEGFAFSRWIGTGINTTINPTEKRIYADETIVAEFKSLIEPDEGESESQEDASVVKNGGFERYTNNWSQASLTGRNLICDYSSCGDLHGITAATGAGWA
;
A
#
# COMPACT_ATOMS: atom_id res chain seq x y z
N MET A 1 79.73 45.31 -20.61
CA MET A 1 78.43 45.86 -20.17
C MET A 1 77.79 44.85 -19.24
N LYS A 2 77.37 45.29 -18.04
CA LYS A 2 76.82 44.47 -16.95
C LYS A 2 75.29 44.40 -17.10
N TYR A 3 74.65 43.25 -16.92
CA TYR A 3 73.43 43.10 -16.10
C TYR A 3 73.34 41.64 -15.60
N LYS A 4 73.55 41.45 -14.29
CA LYS A 4 73.01 40.30 -13.52
C LYS A 4 71.48 40.37 -13.58
N TRP A 5 70.77 39.28 -13.25
CA TRP A 5 69.70 39.19 -12.24
C TRP A 5 69.20 37.74 -12.17
N THR A 6 69.25 37.18 -10.96
CA THR A 6 68.63 35.93 -10.51
C THR A 6 67.11 36.07 -10.46
N THR A 7 66.34 35.07 -10.91
CA THR A 7 65.10 34.50 -10.28
C THR A 7 64.36 33.58 -11.28
N ILE A 8 64.25 32.28 -10.98
CA ILE A 8 63.04 31.51 -10.59
C ILE A 8 62.09 31.15 -11.73
N ALA A 9 61.93 29.84 -12.00
CA ALA A 9 60.63 29.16 -12.04
C ALA A 9 60.79 27.64 -12.26
N LEU A 10 61.16 26.91 -11.20
CA LEU A 10 60.77 25.50 -11.04
C LEU A 10 59.30 25.48 -10.66
N ALA A 11 58.40 25.55 -11.63
CA ALA A 11 56.96 25.50 -11.38
C ALA A 11 56.23 24.83 -12.56
N SER A 12 56.46 23.52 -12.76
CA SER A 12 55.68 22.74 -13.73
C SER A 12 55.62 21.24 -13.38
N VAL A 13 55.30 20.91 -12.12
CA VAL A 13 54.81 19.57 -11.75
C VAL A 13 53.62 19.61 -10.78
N LEU A 14 53.23 20.78 -10.25
CA LEU A 14 52.16 20.87 -9.24
C LEU A 14 50.80 21.27 -9.85
N SER A 15 50.31 20.55 -10.86
CA SER A 15 49.01 20.88 -11.50
C SER A 15 48.15 19.68 -11.90
N LEU A 16 48.21 18.56 -11.16
CA LEU A 16 47.27 17.44 -11.34
C LEU A 16 46.87 16.73 -10.01
N PHE A 17 47.00 17.39 -8.85
CA PHE A 17 46.67 16.75 -7.56
C PHE A 17 45.87 17.64 -6.58
N ALA A 18 44.99 18.51 -7.06
CA ALA A 18 44.23 19.41 -6.17
C ALA A 18 42.82 19.75 -6.66
N LEU A 19 42.08 18.78 -7.23
CA LEU A 19 40.66 18.95 -7.59
C LEU A 19 39.79 17.73 -7.21
N GLY A 20 40.25 16.91 -6.26
CA GLY A 20 39.51 15.73 -5.77
C GLY A 20 39.20 15.75 -4.28
N LEU A 21 39.15 16.92 -3.62
CA LEU A 21 39.12 17.01 -2.14
C LEU A 21 38.06 17.96 -1.55
N LEU A 22 36.88 18.11 -2.16
CA LEU A 22 35.84 18.99 -1.59
C LEU A 22 34.39 18.47 -1.68
N SER A 23 34.21 17.17 -1.90
CA SER A 23 32.90 16.51 -1.77
C SER A 23 32.88 15.45 -0.66
N GLY A 24 33.92 15.40 0.18
CA GLY A 24 33.89 14.63 1.41
C GLY A 24 32.95 15.31 2.40
N CYS A 25 31.80 14.69 2.67
CA CYS A 25 30.89 15.09 3.74
C CYS A 25 31.73 15.42 5.01
N PRO A 26 31.59 16.61 5.61
CA PRO A 26 32.42 17.00 6.74
C PRO A 26 32.31 15.94 7.84
N PRO A 27 33.42 15.32 8.27
CA PRO A 27 33.41 14.16 9.17
C PRO A 27 32.87 14.44 10.58
N ASN A 28 32.48 15.69 10.85
CA ASN A 28 32.08 16.19 12.16
C ASN A 28 30.64 16.76 12.13
N ALA A 29 29.79 16.28 11.22
CA ALA A 29 28.40 16.70 11.13
C ALA A 29 27.49 15.86 12.05
N PHE A 30 26.55 16.54 12.68
CA PHE A 30 25.42 15.93 13.38
C PHE A 30 24.24 15.81 12.43
N HIS A 31 23.50 14.71 12.55
CA HIS A 31 22.38 14.40 11.69
C HIS A 31 21.14 14.01 12.48
N VAL A 32 19.98 14.37 11.96
CA VAL A 32 18.67 14.01 12.50
C VAL A 32 18.12 12.80 11.74
N LEU A 33 17.78 11.75 12.48
CA LEU A 33 17.07 10.59 11.97
C LEU A 33 15.58 10.75 12.29
N THR A 34 14.74 10.81 11.25
CA THR A 34 13.28 10.83 11.40
C THR A 34 12.71 9.44 11.12
N LEU A 35 11.80 8.97 11.96
CA LEU A 35 11.12 7.69 11.81
C LEU A 35 9.65 7.90 11.52
N MET A 36 9.11 7.14 10.57
CA MET A 36 7.70 7.14 10.20
C MET A 36 7.14 5.72 10.16
N VAL A 37 5.86 5.57 10.45
CA VAL A 37 5.14 4.30 10.40
C VAL A 37 4.00 4.44 9.39
N THR A 38 3.82 3.45 8.52
CA THR A 38 2.74 3.46 7.52
C THR A 38 2.10 2.07 7.37
N PRO A 39 0.80 1.93 7.64
CA PRO A 39 -0.09 2.93 8.27
C PRO A 39 0.30 3.17 9.74
N ILE A 40 -0.15 4.29 10.34
CA ILE A 40 0.30 4.69 11.69
C ILE A 40 -0.18 3.72 12.78
N GLU A 41 -1.35 3.12 12.58
CA GLU A 41 -1.93 2.07 13.41
C GLU A 41 -1.21 0.72 13.25
N GLY A 42 -0.35 0.58 12.23
CA GLY A 42 0.27 -0.70 11.89
C GLY A 42 1.31 -1.18 12.89
N GLY A 43 1.91 -0.27 13.66
CA GLY A 43 2.92 -0.63 14.64
C GLY A 43 3.65 0.56 15.23
N THR A 44 4.77 0.26 15.89
CA THR A 44 5.69 1.24 16.47
C THR A 44 7.12 0.91 16.07
N ILE A 45 8.04 1.85 16.26
CA ILE A 45 9.47 1.65 16.02
C ILE A 45 10.22 1.85 17.32
N ALA A 46 11.02 0.85 17.71
CA ALA A 46 12.04 0.99 18.75
C ALA A 46 13.40 1.29 18.11
N LEU A 47 14.10 2.28 18.69
CA LEU A 47 15.38 2.81 18.21
C LEU A 47 16.43 2.66 19.31
N SER A 48 17.62 2.14 18.99
CA SER A 48 18.72 2.00 19.95
C SER A 48 20.09 2.28 19.33
N PRO A 49 20.88 3.25 19.85
CA PRO A 49 20.51 4.20 20.89
C PRO A 49 19.50 5.23 20.38
N ASP A 50 18.51 5.58 21.20
CA ASP A 50 17.59 6.69 20.91
C ASP A 50 18.23 8.03 21.32
N LYS A 51 18.51 8.88 20.33
CA LYS A 51 19.18 10.17 20.50
C LYS A 51 18.50 11.21 19.60
N ALA A 52 18.50 12.47 20.04
CA ALA A 52 18.01 13.58 19.23
C ALA A 52 18.86 13.82 17.95
N VAL A 53 20.16 13.52 18.02
CA VAL A 53 21.10 13.66 16.89
C VAL A 53 22.16 12.55 16.93
N TYR A 54 22.68 12.23 15.75
CA TYR A 54 23.69 11.20 15.52
C TYR A 54 24.92 11.80 14.83
N PHE A 55 26.11 11.29 15.13
CA PHE A 55 27.29 11.64 14.37
C PHE A 55 27.31 10.89 13.04
N ALA A 56 27.89 11.50 12.00
CA ALA A 56 28.16 10.79 10.75
C ALA A 56 28.97 9.50 11.02
N GLY A 57 28.44 8.37 10.57
CA GLY A 57 28.98 7.03 10.79
C GLY A 57 28.39 6.26 11.97
N ASP A 58 27.59 6.90 12.84
CA ASP A 58 26.90 6.24 13.95
C ASP A 58 26.00 5.10 13.42
N LYS A 59 25.93 4.03 14.21
CA LYS A 59 25.07 2.88 13.97
C LYS A 59 23.87 2.95 14.90
N VAL A 60 22.69 2.71 14.36
CA VAL A 60 21.44 2.57 15.11
C VAL A 60 20.80 1.23 14.78
N LEU A 61 20.22 0.59 15.78
CA LEU A 61 19.36 -0.57 15.64
C LEU A 61 17.91 -0.08 15.52
N LEU A 62 17.25 -0.48 14.43
CA LEU A 62 15.84 -0.25 14.17
C LEU A 62 15.07 -1.55 14.37
N GLU A 63 14.03 -1.52 15.19
CA GLU A 63 13.12 -2.63 15.40
C GLU A 63 11.69 -2.16 15.19
N ALA A 64 10.99 -2.76 14.23
CA ALA A 64 9.59 -2.53 13.98
C ALA A 64 8.78 -3.51 14.84
N ILE A 65 7.86 -3.00 15.64
CA ILE A 65 7.00 -3.77 16.52
C ILE A 65 5.58 -3.66 15.95
N PRO A 66 5.06 -4.69 15.26
CA PRO A 66 3.71 -4.66 14.72
C PRO A 66 2.66 -4.59 15.84
N ASN A 67 1.60 -3.83 15.60
CA ASN A 67 0.40 -3.89 16.42
C ASN A 67 -0.43 -5.14 16.06
N GLU A 68 -1.41 -5.47 16.90
CA GLU A 68 -2.34 -6.58 16.64
C GLU A 68 -3.06 -6.41 15.29
N GLY A 69 -3.18 -7.49 14.53
CA GLY A 69 -3.79 -7.46 13.20
C GLY A 69 -2.89 -6.89 12.09
N PHE A 70 -1.61 -6.62 12.37
CA PHE A 70 -0.64 -6.16 11.37
C PHE A 70 0.64 -7.00 11.37
N ALA A 71 1.33 -7.01 10.23
CA ALA A 71 2.67 -7.54 10.08
C ALA A 71 3.61 -6.47 9.51
N PHE A 72 4.84 -6.45 10.02
CA PHE A 72 5.89 -5.65 9.41
C PHE A 72 6.16 -6.14 7.99
N SER A 73 6.14 -5.22 7.03
CA SER A 73 6.39 -5.51 5.62
C SER A 73 7.85 -5.23 5.27
N ARG A 74 8.36 -4.01 5.50
CA ARG A 74 9.74 -3.61 5.19
C ARG A 74 10.11 -2.24 5.73
N TRP A 75 11.41 -1.99 5.80
CA TRP A 75 12.01 -0.67 6.00
C TRP A 75 12.24 -0.01 4.65
N ILE A 76 11.93 1.28 4.54
CA ILE A 76 12.22 2.10 3.36
C ILE A 76 12.88 3.40 3.79
N GLY A 77 13.95 3.77 3.11
CA GLY A 77 14.52 5.11 3.21
C GLY A 77 15.83 5.19 2.45
N THR A 78 16.56 6.28 2.64
CA THR A 78 17.86 6.46 2.00
C THR A 78 18.78 5.29 2.35
N GLY A 79 19.33 4.60 1.36
CA GLY A 79 20.28 3.49 1.58
C GLY A 79 19.72 2.28 2.35
N ILE A 80 18.40 2.14 2.51
CA ILE A 80 17.77 0.98 3.14
C ILE A 80 16.45 0.62 2.44
N ASN A 81 16.34 -0.65 2.03
CA ASN A 81 15.12 -1.24 1.50
C ASN A 81 15.18 -2.74 1.81
N THR A 82 14.69 -3.13 2.99
CA THR A 82 14.89 -4.49 3.53
C THR A 82 13.70 -4.96 4.34
N THR A 83 13.42 -6.26 4.29
CA THR A 83 12.41 -6.94 5.10
C THR A 83 12.99 -7.48 6.41
N ILE A 84 14.29 -7.29 6.65
CA ILE A 84 14.96 -7.76 7.87
C ILE A 84 14.55 -6.89 9.05
N ASN A 85 14.12 -7.52 10.14
CA ASN A 85 13.72 -6.86 11.37
C ASN A 85 14.12 -7.74 12.59
N PRO A 86 14.88 -7.22 13.56
CA PRO A 86 15.49 -5.88 13.62
C PRO A 86 16.63 -5.70 12.60
N THR A 87 16.99 -4.45 12.29
CA THR A 87 18.06 -4.12 11.31
C THR A 87 18.97 -2.99 11.80
N GLU A 88 20.24 -3.01 11.38
CA GLU A 88 21.20 -1.94 11.67
C GLU A 88 21.26 -0.93 10.53
N LYS A 89 21.28 0.36 10.89
CA LYS A 89 21.38 1.47 9.95
C LYS A 89 22.54 2.40 10.34
N ARG A 90 23.33 2.82 9.36
CA ARG A 90 24.38 3.84 9.54
C ARG A 90 23.91 5.20 9.04
N ILE A 91 24.13 6.24 9.84
CA ILE A 91 23.69 7.61 9.55
C ILE A 91 24.82 8.41 8.92
N TYR A 92 24.57 9.06 7.79
CA TYR A 92 25.55 9.90 7.09
C TYR A 92 25.02 11.27 6.68
N ALA A 93 23.71 11.48 6.82
CA ALA A 93 22.98 12.69 6.51
C ALA A 93 21.66 12.68 7.27
N ASP A 94 20.97 13.83 7.29
CA ASP A 94 19.58 13.87 7.75
C ASP A 94 18.74 12.98 6.83
N GLU A 95 17.99 12.05 7.41
CA GLU A 95 17.21 11.09 6.64
C GLU A 95 15.93 10.67 7.36
N THR A 96 14.97 10.21 6.56
CA THR A 96 13.71 9.64 7.03
C THR A 96 13.65 8.17 6.68
N ILE A 97 13.35 7.34 7.67
CA ILE A 97 13.11 5.90 7.49
C ILE A 97 11.65 5.59 7.83
N VAL A 98 11.00 4.84 6.95
CA VAL A 98 9.61 4.41 7.06
C VAL A 98 9.57 2.91 7.38
N ALA A 99 8.85 2.52 8.43
CA ALA A 99 8.40 1.16 8.64
C ALA A 99 7.05 0.97 7.95
N GLU A 100 7.01 0.15 6.91
CA GLU A 100 5.75 -0.26 6.29
C GLU A 100 5.19 -1.49 7.00
N PHE A 101 3.90 -1.46 7.32
CA PHE A 101 3.13 -2.58 7.84
C PHE A 101 2.00 -2.92 6.89
N LYS A 102 1.53 -4.16 6.95
CA LYS A 102 0.36 -4.65 6.22
C LYS A 102 -0.65 -5.20 7.20
N SER A 103 -1.93 -4.92 6.97
CA SER A 103 -2.98 -5.57 7.73
C SER A 103 -2.98 -7.07 7.42
N LEU A 104 -3.13 -7.87 8.47
CA LEU A 104 -3.34 -9.31 8.42
C LEU A 104 -4.82 -9.68 8.45
N ILE A 105 -5.70 -8.70 8.65
CA ILE A 105 -7.13 -8.90 8.50
C ILE A 105 -7.37 -8.99 7.01
N GLU A 106 -7.66 -10.21 6.53
CA GLU A 106 -8.17 -10.38 5.18
C GLU A 106 -9.40 -9.49 5.05
N PRO A 107 -9.48 -8.62 4.02
CA PRO A 107 -10.72 -7.94 3.75
C PRO A 107 -11.75 -9.05 3.57
N ASP A 108 -12.75 -9.06 4.44
CA ASP A 108 -13.86 -10.01 4.41
C ASP A 108 -14.22 -10.24 2.93
N GLU A 109 -13.89 -11.44 2.42
CA GLU A 109 -14.16 -11.80 1.04
C GLU A 109 -15.67 -11.89 0.89
N GLY A 110 -16.28 -10.73 0.68
CA GLY A 110 -17.71 -10.57 0.72
C GLY A 110 -18.30 -10.86 2.11
N GLU A 111 -19.01 -9.89 2.67
CA GLU A 111 -20.45 -9.96 2.38
C GLU A 111 -20.63 -10.51 0.95
N SER A 112 -20.76 -11.84 0.83
CA SER A 112 -21.71 -12.35 -0.12
C SER A 112 -22.96 -11.57 0.25
N GLU A 113 -23.23 -10.47 -0.46
CA GLU A 113 -24.58 -10.21 -0.87
C GLU A 113 -25.03 -11.59 -1.29
N SER A 114 -25.83 -12.23 -0.42
CA SER A 114 -26.72 -13.26 -0.88
C SER A 114 -27.36 -12.56 -2.04
N GLN A 115 -26.91 -12.94 -3.24
CA GLN A 115 -27.68 -12.71 -4.41
C GLN A 115 -28.97 -13.44 -4.06
N GLU A 116 -29.90 -12.70 -3.47
CA GLU A 116 -31.29 -12.88 -3.80
C GLU A 116 -31.25 -12.79 -5.31
N ASP A 117 -31.11 -13.97 -5.93
CA ASP A 117 -31.67 -14.28 -7.22
C ASP A 117 -33.17 -14.05 -7.08
N ALA A 118 -33.51 -12.78 -6.90
CA ALA A 118 -34.78 -12.24 -7.25
C ALA A 118 -34.71 -12.28 -8.78
N SER A 119 -35.05 -13.45 -9.30
CA SER A 119 -35.72 -13.61 -10.57
C SER A 119 -36.99 -12.75 -10.51
N VAL A 120 -36.83 -11.42 -10.49
CA VAL A 120 -37.91 -10.47 -10.50
C VAL A 120 -38.43 -10.47 -11.92
N VAL A 121 -39.41 -11.32 -12.14
CA VAL A 121 -40.29 -11.23 -13.28
C VAL A 121 -41.03 -9.89 -13.14
N LYS A 122 -40.62 -8.87 -13.91
CA LYS A 122 -41.42 -7.66 -14.10
C LYS A 122 -42.24 -7.80 -15.38
N ASN A 123 -43.55 -7.62 -15.28
CA ASN A 123 -44.50 -7.33 -16.36
C ASN A 123 -44.99 -8.45 -17.29
N GLY A 124 -44.96 -9.73 -16.90
CA GLY A 124 -45.56 -10.78 -17.74
C GLY A 124 -46.99 -11.15 -17.35
N GLY A 125 -47.82 -11.45 -18.35
CA GLY A 125 -49.19 -11.96 -18.18
C GLY A 125 -49.26 -13.49 -18.28
N PHE A 126 -50.34 -14.07 -17.72
CA PHE A 126 -50.69 -15.47 -17.92
C PHE A 126 -51.54 -15.62 -19.19
N GLU A 127 -51.26 -16.65 -19.98
CA GLU A 127 -52.22 -17.13 -20.98
C GLU A 127 -53.35 -17.90 -20.27
N ARG A 128 -54.60 -17.56 -20.61
CA ARG A 128 -55.80 -18.12 -19.97
C ARG A 128 -55.78 -19.66 -20.03
N TYR A 129 -55.96 -20.30 -18.88
CA TYR A 129 -56.00 -21.77 -18.72
C TYR A 129 -54.70 -22.51 -19.03
N THR A 130 -53.55 -21.82 -19.04
CA THR A 130 -52.24 -22.47 -19.08
C THR A 130 -51.38 -22.04 -17.90
N ASN A 131 -50.47 -22.92 -17.51
CA ASN A 131 -49.36 -22.65 -16.59
C ASN A 131 -48.11 -22.13 -17.33
N ASN A 132 -48.27 -21.64 -18.57
CA ASN A 132 -47.18 -21.17 -19.40
C ASN A 132 -47.08 -19.64 -19.30
N TRP A 133 -45.89 -19.14 -18.96
CA TRP A 133 -45.63 -17.71 -18.85
C TRP A 133 -45.01 -17.19 -20.14
N SER A 134 -45.54 -16.10 -20.70
CA SER A 134 -44.97 -15.44 -21.87
C SER A 134 -44.61 -13.99 -21.56
N GLN A 135 -43.46 -13.82 -20.90
CA GLN A 135 -42.54 -12.75 -21.31
C GLN A 135 -41.13 -13.30 -21.29
N ALA A 136 -40.32 -12.97 -22.30
CA ALA A 136 -38.96 -13.46 -22.34
C ALA A 136 -38.20 -12.88 -21.15
N SER A 137 -37.72 -13.77 -20.27
CA SER A 137 -36.58 -13.44 -19.42
C SER A 137 -35.52 -12.80 -20.31
N LEU A 138 -34.97 -11.63 -19.94
CA LEU A 138 -33.85 -11.03 -20.66
C LEU A 138 -32.60 -11.95 -20.68
N THR A 139 -32.66 -13.09 -20.00
CA THR A 139 -31.63 -14.15 -19.98
C THR A 139 -31.86 -15.27 -21.01
N GLY A 140 -32.95 -15.24 -21.79
CA GLY A 140 -33.25 -16.26 -22.81
C GLY A 140 -33.57 -17.66 -22.25
N ARG A 141 -33.80 -17.79 -20.93
CA ARG A 141 -34.19 -19.04 -20.29
C ARG A 141 -35.70 -19.07 -20.04
N ASN A 142 -36.31 -20.20 -20.37
CA ASN A 142 -37.70 -20.49 -20.05
C ASN A 142 -37.78 -20.85 -18.56
N LEU A 143 -38.41 -19.99 -17.75
CA LEU A 143 -38.65 -20.27 -16.33
C LEU A 143 -40.02 -20.94 -16.22
N ILE A 144 -40.02 -22.22 -15.85
CA ILE A 144 -41.25 -22.92 -15.45
C ILE A 144 -41.41 -22.68 -13.96
N CYS A 145 -42.36 -21.83 -13.56
CA CYS A 145 -42.64 -21.60 -12.15
C CYS A 145 -43.45 -22.78 -11.57
N ASP A 146 -42.92 -23.44 -10.55
CA ASP A 146 -43.69 -24.32 -9.66
C ASP A 146 -44.29 -23.47 -8.51
N TYR A 147 -45.44 -23.87 -7.98
CA TYR A 147 -46.17 -23.18 -6.90
C TYR A 147 -45.32 -22.94 -5.65
N SER A 148 -44.30 -23.79 -5.46
CA SER A 148 -43.32 -23.69 -4.38
C SER A 148 -42.35 -22.51 -4.50
N SER A 149 -42.21 -21.90 -5.68
CA SER A 149 -41.11 -20.97 -6.02
C SER A 149 -41.54 -19.51 -6.20
N CYS A 150 -42.84 -19.23 -6.35
CA CYS A 150 -43.37 -17.87 -6.45
C CYS A 150 -44.37 -17.67 -5.32
N GLY A 151 -43.99 -16.92 -4.29
CA GLY A 151 -44.83 -16.66 -3.13
C GLY A 151 -46.16 -15.97 -3.47
N ASP A 152 -47.06 -15.94 -2.49
CA ASP A 152 -48.31 -15.19 -2.55
C ASP A 152 -48.07 -13.72 -2.19
N LEU A 153 -48.72 -12.81 -2.92
CA LEU A 153 -48.79 -11.41 -2.51
C LEU A 153 -50.27 -11.04 -2.38
N HIS A 154 -50.69 -10.73 -1.15
CA HIS A 154 -52.09 -10.39 -0.79
C HIS A 154 -53.13 -11.47 -1.15
N GLY A 155 -52.76 -12.75 -1.10
CA GLY A 155 -53.68 -13.88 -1.34
C GLY A 155 -54.06 -14.11 -2.81
N ILE A 156 -53.36 -13.45 -3.75
CA ILE A 156 -53.56 -13.63 -5.19
C ILE A 156 -52.48 -14.58 -5.70
N THR A 157 -52.91 -15.72 -6.26
CA THR A 157 -52.04 -16.74 -6.86
C THR A 157 -52.25 -16.82 -8.37
N ALA A 158 -51.28 -17.44 -9.06
CA ALA A 158 -51.31 -17.72 -10.50
C ALA A 158 -52.61 -18.37 -11.02
N ALA A 159 -53.41 -18.98 -10.15
CA ALA A 159 -54.66 -19.64 -10.51
C ALA A 159 -55.80 -18.68 -10.93
N THR A 160 -55.71 -17.38 -10.62
CA THR A 160 -56.86 -16.45 -10.76
C THR A 160 -56.85 -15.59 -12.02
N GLY A 161 -55.79 -15.65 -12.84
CA GLY A 161 -55.80 -15.07 -14.20
C GLY A 161 -56.00 -13.56 -14.29
N ALA A 162 -55.75 -12.80 -13.21
CA ALA A 162 -55.73 -11.34 -13.26
C ALA A 162 -54.28 -10.88 -13.37
N GLY A 163 -53.93 -10.29 -14.52
CA GLY A 163 -52.59 -9.73 -14.77
C GLY A 163 -52.28 -8.54 -13.87
N TRP A 164 -50.98 -8.29 -13.69
CA TRP A 164 -50.43 -7.18 -12.92
C TRP A 164 -50.59 -5.88 -13.73
N ALA A 165 -50.91 -4.77 -13.05
CA ALA A 165 -50.81 -3.41 -13.61
C ALA A 165 -49.44 -2.80 -13.30
#